data_AF-E5VPS4-F1
#
_entry.id   AF-E5VPS4-F1
#
_cell.length_a   1.000
_cell.length_b   1.000
_cell.length_c   1.000
_cell.angle_alpha   90.00
_cell.angle_beta   90.00
_cell.angle_gamma   90.00
#
_symmetry.space_group_name_H-M   'P 1'
#
loop_
_entity.id
_entity.type
_entity.pdbx_description
1 polymer ?
#
loop_
_entity_poly.entity_id
_entity_poly.type
_entity_poly.pdbx_seq_one_letter_code
_entity_poly.pdbx_strand_id
1 'polypeptide(L)'
;MIMKHAQKVKKRYLTILNDMAKNRDSYVKNPEKDFTRKRKLSFQDTINTIVTYDAGSIGRCIKRYIPKVEKTPTTSAFLQQQKN
;
A
#
# COMPACT_ATOMS: atom_id res chain seq x y z
N MET A 1 -19.07 14.83 19.00
CA MET A 1 -17.69 14.87 19.58
C MET A 1 -16.76 13.78 19.06
N ILE A 2 -17.22 12.54 18.80
CA ILE A 2 -16.38 11.39 18.36
C ILE A 2 -15.60 11.63 17.04
N MET A 3 -16.21 12.26 16.03
CA MET A 3 -15.55 12.56 14.75
C MET A 3 -14.30 13.45 14.90
N LYS A 4 -14.29 14.42 15.83
CA LYS A 4 -13.14 15.30 16.04
C LYS A 4 -11.95 14.54 16.61
N HIS A 5 -12.19 13.57 17.50
CA HIS A 5 -11.13 12.73 18.05
C HIS A 5 -10.56 11.77 17.00
N ALA A 6 -11.42 11.06 16.26
CA ALA A 6 -10.99 10.17 15.18
C ALA A 6 -10.17 10.91 14.11
N GLN A 7 -10.58 12.11 13.72
CA GLN A 7 -9.82 12.97 12.79
C GLN A 7 -8.46 13.38 13.35
N LYS A 8 -8.38 13.74 14.65
CA LYS A 8 -7.12 14.07 15.32
C LYS A 8 -6.16 12.88 15.32
N VAL A 9 -6.66 11.69 15.65
CA VAL A 9 -5.88 10.44 15.63
C VAL A 9 -5.39 10.15 14.21
N LYS A 10 -6.27 10.22 13.21
CA LYS A 10 -5.90 10.02 11.80
C LYS A 10 -4.84 11.02 11.34
N LYS A 11 -4.97 12.30 11.68
CA LYS A 11 -3.98 13.34 11.34
C LYS A 11 -2.62 13.05 11.98
N ARG A 12 -2.61 12.66 13.26
CA ARG A 12 -1.37 12.28 13.96
C ARG A 12 -0.72 11.07 13.31
N TYR A 13 -1.50 10.04 12.99
CA TYR A 13 -1.04 8.85 12.28
C TYR A 13 -0.38 9.20 10.93
N LEU A 14 -1.05 10.00 10.10
CA LEU A 14 -0.49 10.42 8.80
C LEU A 14 0.77 11.26 8.96
N THR A 15 0.87 12.07 10.02
CA THR A 15 2.07 12.87 10.31
C THR A 15 3.26 11.96 10.64
N ILE A 16 3.06 10.95 11.50
CA ILE A 16 4.09 9.96 11.84
C ILE A 16 4.49 9.17 10.60
N LEU A 17 3.53 8.72 9.79
CA LEU A 17 3.81 7.96 8.57
C LEU A 17 4.63 8.77 7.56
N ASN A 18 4.36 10.06 7.41
CA ASN A 18 5.15 10.97 6.57
C ASN A 18 6.57 11.14 7.11
N ASP A 19 6.73 11.26 8.43
CA ASP A 19 8.05 11.40 9.06
C ASP A 19 8.89 10.13 8.91
N MET A 20 8.28 8.96 9.12
CA MET A 20 8.91 7.66 8.86
C MET A 20 9.33 7.53 7.39
N ALA A 21 8.53 8.03 6.44
CA ALA A 21 8.86 7.94 5.03
C ALA A 21 10.08 8.82 4.65
N LYS A 22 10.27 9.96 5.32
CA LYS A 22 11.47 10.80 5.15
C LYS A 22 12.71 10.13 5.71
N ASN A 23 12.55 9.40 6.83
CA ASN A 23 13.62 8.69 7.52
C ASN A 23 13.55 7.17 7.30
N ARG A 24 13.10 6.74 6.10
CA ARG A 24 12.74 5.33 5.83
C ARG A 24 13.89 4.35 6.06
N ASP A 25 15.12 4.81 5.87
CA ASP A 25 16.34 4.02 5.92
C ASP A 25 16.51 3.37 7.31
N SER A 26 16.00 4.01 8.37
CA SER A 26 15.97 3.46 9.73
C SER A 26 14.95 2.33 9.95
N TYR A 27 14.05 2.09 8.99
CA TYR A 27 12.93 1.16 9.11
C TYR A 27 12.96 0.01 8.09
N VAL A 28 14.00 -0.05 7.25
CA VAL A 28 14.15 -1.05 6.19
C VAL A 28 15.41 -1.87 6.40
N LYS A 29 15.46 -3.10 5.87
CA LYS A 29 16.61 -3.99 6.06
C LYS A 29 17.78 -3.59 5.17
N ASN A 30 17.50 -3.15 3.94
CA ASN A 30 18.51 -2.77 2.97
C ASN A 30 18.22 -1.36 2.44
N PRO A 31 18.65 -0.28 3.12
CA PRO A 31 18.34 1.10 2.74
C PRO A 31 18.69 1.47 1.29
N GLU A 32 19.76 0.88 0.75
CA GLU A 32 20.20 1.13 -0.62
C GLU A 32 19.32 0.48 -1.70
N LYS A 33 18.48 -0.49 -1.32
CA LYS A 33 17.67 -1.29 -2.25
C LYS A 33 16.17 -1.16 -2.00
N ASP A 34 15.78 -1.15 -0.74
CA ASP A 34 14.39 -1.15 -0.31
C ASP A 34 13.78 0.24 -0.57
N PHE A 35 12.68 0.26 -1.32
CA PHE A 35 11.93 1.48 -1.67
C PHE A 35 12.74 2.59 -2.39
N THR A 36 13.96 2.32 -2.88
CA THR A 36 14.76 3.29 -3.64
C THR A 36 14.23 3.52 -5.06
N ARG A 37 13.53 2.53 -5.62
CA ARG A 37 12.84 2.63 -6.92
C ARG A 37 11.40 3.07 -6.76
N LYS A 38 10.86 3.79 -7.75
CA LYS A 38 9.42 4.11 -7.84
C LYS A 38 8.61 2.83 -8.10
N ARG A 39 8.04 2.25 -7.04
CA ARG A 39 7.17 1.06 -7.09
C ARG A 39 5.69 1.47 -7.08
N LYS A 40 4.80 0.53 -7.45
CA LYS A 40 3.34 0.70 -7.32
C LYS A 40 2.86 0.82 -5.87
N LEU A 41 3.60 0.21 -4.94
CA LEU A 41 3.36 0.31 -3.51
C LEU A 41 4.53 1.07 -2.89
N SER A 42 4.29 2.29 -2.42
CA SER A 42 5.31 3.07 -1.73
C SER A 42 5.57 2.52 -0.32
N PHE A 43 6.62 3.02 0.35
CA PHE A 43 6.86 2.74 1.76
C PHE A 43 5.60 3.06 2.60
N GLN A 44 5.01 4.23 2.36
CA GLN A 44 3.82 4.69 3.07
C GLN A 44 2.61 3.79 2.80
N ASP A 45 2.36 3.44 1.54
CA ASP A 45 1.25 2.55 1.18
C ASP A 45 1.43 1.16 1.81
N THR A 46 2.66 0.67 1.90
CA THR A 46 2.97 -0.62 2.51
C THR A 46 2.64 -0.62 3.99
N ILE A 47 3.17 0.35 4.75
CA ILE A 47 2.88 0.48 6.18
C ILE A 47 1.38 0.72 6.41
N ASN A 48 0.76 1.59 5.60
CA ASN A 48 -0.67 1.85 5.71
C ASN A 48 -1.50 0.59 5.46
N THR A 49 -1.13 -0.22 4.47
CA THR A 49 -1.79 -1.51 4.18
C THR A 49 -1.71 -2.46 5.36
N ILE A 50 -0.55 -2.55 6.02
CA ILE A 50 -0.34 -3.41 7.19
C ILE A 50 -1.18 -2.93 8.38
N VAL A 51 -1.15 -1.63 8.68
CA VAL A 51 -1.86 -1.05 9.84
C VAL A 51 -3.37 -1.06 9.66
N THR A 52 -3.86 -0.76 8.45
CA THR A 52 -5.30 -0.76 8.15
C THR A 52 -5.78 -2.11 7.63
N TYR A 53 -5.01 -3.18 7.87
CA TYR A 53 -5.39 -4.52 7.46
C TYR A 53 -6.76 -4.86 8.08
N ASP A 54 -7.76 -5.07 7.22
CA ASP A 54 -9.04 -5.65 7.64
C ASP A 54 -8.92 -7.17 7.61
N ALA A 55 -9.72 -7.88 8.43
CA ALA A 55 -9.68 -9.34 8.58
C ALA A 55 -10.02 -10.15 7.29
N GLY A 56 -10.05 -9.50 6.12
CA GLY A 56 -10.14 -10.14 4.81
C GLY A 56 -8.81 -10.74 4.36
N SER A 57 -8.41 -10.43 3.11
CA SER A 57 -7.15 -10.91 2.53
C SER A 57 -6.23 -9.75 2.14
N ILE A 58 -4.92 -9.99 2.27
CA ILE A 58 -3.90 -9.00 1.88
C ILE A 58 -4.04 -8.58 0.41
N GLY A 59 -4.46 -9.50 -0.46
CA GLY A 59 -4.74 -9.22 -1.86
C GLY A 59 -5.84 -8.18 -2.04
N ARG A 60 -6.89 -8.20 -1.20
CA ARG A 60 -7.96 -7.18 -1.23
C ARG A 60 -7.44 -5.82 -0.79
N CYS A 61 -6.56 -5.76 0.21
CA CYS A 61 -5.95 -4.51 0.67
C CYS A 61 -5.02 -3.92 -0.41
N ILE A 62 -4.17 -4.76 -1.03
CA ILE A 62 -3.23 -4.34 -2.10
C ILE A 62 -3.96 -3.89 -3.36
N LYS A 63 -5.09 -4.53 -3.72
CA LYS A 63 -5.88 -4.19 -4.91
C LYS A 63 -6.32 -2.73 -4.94
N ARG A 64 -6.44 -2.05 -3.78
CA ARG A 64 -6.78 -0.63 -3.68
C ARG A 64 -5.73 0.30 -4.32
N TYR A 65 -4.47 -0.15 -4.40
CA TYR A 65 -3.35 0.64 -4.95
C TYR A 65 -3.00 0.27 -6.40
N ILE A 66 -3.65 -0.75 -6.96
CA ILE A 66 -3.47 -1.14 -8.36
C ILE A 66 -4.51 -0.38 -9.19
N PRO A 67 -4.08 0.46 -10.16
CA PRO A 67 -5.03 1.18 -11.00
C PRO A 67 -5.91 0.18 -11.75
N LYS A 68 -7.24 0.45 -11.77
CA LYS A 68 -8.17 -0.31 -12.60
C LYS A 68 -7.89 0.05 -14.06
N VAL A 69 -7.35 -0.90 -14.82
CA VAL A 69 -7.18 -0.74 -16.26
C VAL A 69 -8.45 -1.25 -16.92
N GLU A 70 -9.09 -0.44 -17.79
CA GLU A 70 -10.32 -0.86 -18.50
C GLU A 70 -10.14 -2.17 -19.29
N LYS A 71 -8.92 -2.41 -19.78
CA LYS A 71 -8.53 -3.63 -20.50
C LYS A 71 -7.93 -4.70 -19.58
N THR A 72 -8.35 -4.80 -18.33
CA THR A 72 -7.90 -5.91 -17.48
C THR A 72 -8.51 -7.20 -18.05
N PRO A 73 -7.70 -8.17 -18.52
CA PRO A 73 -8.22 -9.41 -19.07
C PRO A 73 -9.03 -10.14 -18.00
N THR A 74 -10.09 -10.82 -18.44
CA THR A 74 -10.80 -11.75 -17.56
C THR A 74 -9.84 -12.84 -17.10
N THR A 75 -10.13 -13.48 -15.97
CA THR A 75 -9.33 -14.61 -15.48
C THR A 75 -9.14 -15.68 -16.55
N SER A 76 -10.18 -15.95 -17.36
CA SER A 76 -10.09 -16.89 -18.49
C SER A 76 -9.13 -16.41 -19.59
N ALA A 77 -9.22 -15.14 -20.02
CA ALA A 77 -8.33 -14.59 -21.03
C ALA A 77 -6.85 -14.60 -20.59
N PHE A 78 -6.58 -14.32 -19.32
CA PHE A 78 -5.22 -14.39 -18.76
C PHE A 78 -4.66 -15.82 -18.77
N LEU A 79 -5.46 -16.81 -18.35
CA LEU A 79 -5.05 -18.21 -18.33
C LEU A 79 -4.84 -18.79 -19.75
N GLN A 80 -5.63 -18.34 -20.72
CA GLN A 80 -5.45 -18.72 -22.13
C GLN A 80 -4.15 -18.14 -22.72
N GLN A 81 -3.79 -16.91 -22.38
CA GLN A 81 -2.54 -16.29 -22.84
C GLN A 81 -1.29 -17.00 -22.31
N GLN A 82 -1.31 -17.53 -21.07
CA GLN A 82 -0.17 -18.26 -20.50
C GLN A 82 0.08 -19.64 -21.10
N LYS A 83 -0.90 -20.22 -21.80
CA LYS A 83 -0.80 -21.56 -22.40
C LYS A 83 -0.26 -21.54 -23.84
N ASN A 84 -0.14 -20.36 -24.43
CA ASN A 84 0.48 -20.13 -25.74
C ASN A 84 1.96 -19.79 -25.59
#